data_AF-A0A174C9L2-F1
#
_entry.id   AF-A0A174C9L2-F1
#
_cell.length_a   1.000
_cell.length_b   1.000
_cell.length_c   1.000
_cell.angle_alpha   90.00
_cell.angle_beta   90.00
_cell.angle_gamma   90.00
#
_symmetry.space_group_name_H-M   'P 1'
#
loop_
_entity.id
_entity.type
_entity.pdbx_description
1 polymer ?
#
loop_
_entity_poly.entity_id
_entity_poly.type
_entity_poly.pdbx_seq_one_letter_code
_entity_poly.pdbx_strand_id
1 'polypeptide(L)'
;MKVLKKFASIIIAVCLMIPVLSTVVFAADGVLMFSDPSTKVGENVSVDFVVQSSGGTIGSVDVTMSYDPKALEFVSGDGFTADGAGTLTYKGTGGGTELRTAVVFRALTVANTQISVSSSSATISSGDTLNLNNGSSAISIAAADDGTTSVEPTSAPNSPAGESTDIVVTVDGNDYHFSEAFTTTDIPEGYSETKMTFNGEERKFVANDAGVYLGFLMDDAGKGKFFLFNTEDATFAPFAQIAISDTTSLIVVDAPKSAKLPSSYQEVDMTVQEENFPAWSDPSNSRYYVIYALNTRTGEKSFYQYDTEDGTYQYFEAPKEETKKKDSESGIVAKLGEFVAENTMVVLVAAAALFLLLLILAIVFAVKLVHRNQELDDLYDEYDIPFEEEEKKLSAKSAKKGKAKDDYDDDFDDESDESEEYAEYSDEYEDEYADEYEDEYDDEYDDDYEEEGYLDDESDEYGFDDDFEVGYDDDYENEYDDEAFDEPEEKQAVGRSNRTSSKKDGFDIDFVDL
;
A
#
# COMPACT_ATOMS: atom_id res chain seq x y z
N MET A 1 0.77 -67.30 -35.26
CA MET A 1 -0.66 -67.44 -34.90
C MET A 1 -0.97 -67.21 -33.42
N LYS A 2 -0.61 -68.09 -32.46
CA LYS A 2 -1.07 -67.94 -31.05
C LYS A 2 -0.69 -66.59 -30.40
N VAL A 3 0.53 -66.09 -30.61
CA VAL A 3 1.00 -64.79 -30.06
C VAL A 3 0.23 -63.62 -30.69
N LEU A 4 0.09 -63.61 -32.02
CA LEU A 4 -0.63 -62.57 -32.77
C LEU A 4 -2.08 -62.40 -32.30
N LYS A 5 -2.77 -63.51 -31.96
CA LYS A 5 -4.13 -63.47 -31.40
C LYS A 5 -4.17 -62.84 -30.01
N LYS A 6 -3.14 -63.02 -29.17
CA LYS A 6 -3.06 -62.35 -27.86
C LYS A 6 -2.85 -60.84 -28.00
N PHE A 7 -1.94 -60.41 -28.87
CA PHE A 7 -1.74 -58.98 -29.16
C PHE A 7 -3.01 -58.30 -29.70
N ALA A 8 -3.69 -58.94 -30.66
CA ALA A 8 -4.96 -58.42 -31.18
C ALA A 8 -6.03 -58.28 -30.08
N SER A 9 -6.16 -59.26 -29.18
CA SER A 9 -7.09 -59.17 -28.04
C SER A 9 -6.72 -58.07 -27.03
N ILE A 10 -5.42 -57.81 -26.82
CA ILE A 10 -4.97 -56.72 -25.93
C ILE A 10 -5.28 -55.37 -26.55
N ILE A 11 -4.97 -55.16 -27.84
CA ILE A 11 -5.25 -53.90 -28.55
C ILE A 11 -6.76 -53.61 -28.55
N ILE A 12 -7.59 -54.61 -28.86
CA ILE A 12 -9.06 -54.45 -28.83
C ILE A 12 -9.58 -54.16 -27.41
N ALA A 13 -8.98 -54.75 -26.36
CA ALA A 13 -9.34 -54.44 -24.97
C ALA A 13 -8.93 -53.02 -24.55
N VAL A 14 -7.79 -52.51 -25.02
CA VAL A 14 -7.36 -51.11 -24.79
C VAL A 14 -8.29 -50.15 -25.52
N CYS A 15 -8.61 -50.39 -26.81
CA CYS A 15 -9.56 -49.56 -27.55
C CYS A 15 -10.99 -49.56 -26.96
N LEU A 16 -11.37 -50.60 -26.20
CA LEU A 16 -12.63 -50.68 -25.47
C LEU A 16 -12.56 -50.11 -24.04
N MET A 17 -11.36 -49.75 -23.55
CA MET A 17 -11.15 -49.03 -22.28
C MET A 17 -10.86 -47.54 -22.47
N ILE A 18 -10.78 -47.05 -23.71
CA ILE A 18 -10.92 -45.61 -23.99
C ILE A 18 -12.33 -45.23 -23.53
N PRO A 19 -12.50 -44.33 -22.54
CA PRO A 19 -13.82 -43.82 -22.21
C PRO A 19 -14.35 -43.09 -23.44
N VAL A 20 -15.52 -43.49 -23.93
CA VAL A 20 -16.24 -42.70 -24.93
C VAL A 20 -16.70 -41.44 -24.22
N LEU A 21 -15.87 -40.39 -24.28
CA LEU A 21 -16.17 -39.07 -23.77
C LEU A 21 -17.40 -38.55 -24.53
N SER A 22 -18.57 -38.76 -23.92
CA SER A 22 -19.83 -38.27 -24.43
C SER A 22 -19.84 -36.76 -24.31
N THR A 23 -19.46 -36.10 -25.41
CA THR A 23 -19.59 -34.65 -25.57
C THR A 23 -21.07 -34.28 -25.45
N VAL A 24 -21.46 -33.85 -24.25
CA VAL A 24 -22.78 -33.31 -23.96
C VAL A 24 -22.89 -31.94 -24.62
N VAL A 25 -23.34 -31.94 -25.88
CA VAL A 25 -23.79 -30.74 -26.56
C VAL A 25 -25.11 -30.32 -25.92
N PHE A 26 -25.03 -29.40 -24.95
CA PHE A 26 -26.20 -28.68 -24.47
C PHE A 26 -26.77 -27.86 -25.63
N ALA A 27 -28.09 -27.88 -25.78
CA ALA A 27 -28.75 -26.99 -26.71
C ALA A 27 -28.76 -25.58 -26.10
N ALA A 28 -28.52 -24.55 -26.90
CA ALA A 28 -28.67 -23.16 -26.45
C ALA A 28 -30.12 -22.91 -26.03
N ASP A 29 -30.33 -22.72 -24.72
CA ASP A 29 -31.62 -22.50 -24.09
C ASP A 29 -31.89 -21.02 -23.76
N GLY A 30 -30.92 -20.15 -24.05
CA GLY A 30 -31.11 -18.70 -24.17
C GLY A 30 -30.52 -18.12 -25.46
N VAL A 31 -30.87 -16.87 -25.75
CA VAL A 31 -30.34 -16.09 -26.89
C VAL A 31 -29.96 -14.70 -26.39
N LEU A 32 -28.77 -14.25 -26.78
CA LEU A 32 -28.32 -12.86 -26.65
C LEU A 32 -28.49 -12.17 -28.00
N MET A 33 -29.28 -11.10 -28.03
CA MET A 33 -29.64 -10.32 -29.21
C MET A 33 -29.24 -8.86 -29.06
N PHE A 34 -28.93 -8.22 -30.18
CA PHE A 34 -28.70 -6.78 -30.27
C PHE A 34 -29.64 -6.16 -31.31
N SER A 35 -29.78 -4.84 -31.31
CA SER A 35 -30.31 -4.10 -32.46
C SER A 35 -29.22 -3.71 -33.47
N ASP A 36 -29.60 -3.49 -34.73
CA ASP A 36 -28.72 -2.96 -35.80
C ASP A 36 -29.10 -1.50 -36.14
N PRO A 37 -28.62 -0.49 -35.39
CA PRO A 37 -29.00 0.91 -35.61
C PRO A 37 -28.20 1.59 -36.74
N SER A 38 -28.72 2.74 -37.18
CA SER A 38 -28.00 3.66 -38.08
C SER A 38 -28.05 5.08 -37.54
N THR A 39 -26.98 5.84 -37.75
CA THR A 39 -26.72 7.15 -37.12
C THR A 39 -25.82 8.01 -38.02
N LYS A 40 -25.52 9.25 -37.63
CA LYS A 40 -24.51 10.10 -38.27
C LYS A 40 -23.34 10.39 -37.33
N VAL A 41 -22.20 10.74 -37.92
CA VAL A 41 -21.04 11.29 -37.20
C VAL A 41 -21.46 12.44 -36.28
N GLY A 42 -21.02 12.39 -35.02
CA GLY A 42 -21.34 13.34 -33.96
C GLY A 42 -22.66 13.07 -33.20
N GLU A 43 -23.54 12.19 -33.72
CA GLU A 43 -24.79 11.81 -33.04
C GLU A 43 -24.57 10.64 -32.06
N ASN A 44 -25.42 10.57 -31.03
CA ASN A 44 -25.47 9.42 -30.12
C ASN A 44 -26.40 8.34 -30.68
N VAL A 45 -25.93 7.09 -30.66
CA VAL A 45 -26.63 5.89 -31.13
C VAL A 45 -26.87 4.94 -29.96
N SER A 46 -28.11 4.43 -29.85
CA SER A 46 -28.49 3.45 -28.83
C SER A 46 -28.54 2.06 -29.47
N VAL A 47 -27.89 1.09 -28.82
CA VAL A 47 -27.96 -0.33 -29.17
C VAL A 47 -28.75 -1.05 -28.08
N ASP A 48 -29.92 -1.60 -28.42
CA ASP A 48 -30.64 -2.50 -27.53
C ASP A 48 -29.79 -3.76 -27.28
N PHE A 49 -29.71 -4.20 -26.03
CA PHE A 49 -29.11 -5.47 -25.61
C PHE A 49 -30.19 -6.30 -24.91
N VAL A 50 -30.43 -7.52 -25.40
CA VAL A 50 -31.51 -8.39 -24.93
C VAL A 50 -31.00 -9.80 -24.70
N VAL A 51 -31.12 -10.30 -23.47
CA VAL A 51 -31.00 -11.73 -23.16
C VAL A 51 -32.39 -12.30 -22.95
N GLN A 52 -32.75 -13.32 -23.70
CA GLN A 52 -34.03 -14.03 -23.58
C GLN A 52 -33.78 -15.50 -23.26
N SER A 53 -34.46 -16.02 -22.23
CA SER A 53 -34.34 -17.40 -21.75
C SER A 53 -35.60 -18.21 -22.07
N SER A 54 -35.39 -19.44 -22.54
CA SER A 54 -36.44 -20.47 -22.63
C SER A 54 -36.41 -21.45 -21.45
N GLY A 55 -35.30 -21.50 -20.69
CA GLY A 55 -35.12 -22.37 -19.53
C GLY A 55 -35.82 -21.87 -18.25
N GLY A 56 -35.99 -20.55 -18.09
CA GLY A 56 -36.66 -19.98 -16.91
C GLY A 56 -36.41 -18.48 -16.70
N THR A 57 -36.67 -17.99 -15.49
CA THR A 57 -36.26 -16.64 -15.07
C THR A 57 -34.74 -16.54 -15.11
N ILE A 58 -34.20 -15.50 -15.76
CA ILE A 58 -32.77 -15.22 -15.83
C ILE A 58 -32.25 -14.87 -14.43
N GLY A 59 -31.11 -15.44 -14.05
CA GLY A 59 -30.38 -15.16 -12.82
C GLY A 59 -29.37 -14.03 -13.03
N SER A 60 -28.08 -14.35 -13.04
CA SER A 60 -26.99 -13.46 -13.46
C SER A 60 -26.74 -13.51 -14.97
N VAL A 61 -26.17 -12.44 -15.52
CA VAL A 61 -25.62 -12.33 -16.88
C VAL A 61 -24.30 -11.56 -16.79
N ASP A 62 -23.23 -12.10 -17.39
CA ASP A 62 -21.91 -11.47 -17.51
C ASP A 62 -21.38 -11.72 -18.93
N VAL A 63 -21.15 -10.67 -19.71
CA VAL A 63 -20.83 -10.75 -21.15
C VAL A 63 -19.71 -9.79 -21.49
N THR A 64 -18.64 -10.31 -22.11
CA THR A 64 -17.57 -9.49 -22.69
C THR A 64 -17.81 -9.33 -24.19
N MET A 65 -17.63 -8.11 -24.68
CA MET A 65 -17.81 -7.72 -26.07
C MET A 65 -16.63 -6.84 -26.54
N SER A 66 -16.51 -6.67 -27.85
CA SER A 66 -15.61 -5.70 -28.47
C SER A 66 -16.34 -4.77 -29.44
N TYR A 67 -15.84 -3.54 -29.55
CA TYR A 67 -16.26 -2.49 -30.49
C TYR A 67 -15.02 -1.78 -31.08
N ASP A 68 -15.20 -0.98 -32.13
CA ASP A 68 -14.11 -0.16 -32.69
C ASP A 68 -14.08 1.25 -32.04
N PRO A 69 -13.09 1.57 -31.19
CA PRO A 69 -12.97 2.88 -30.54
C PRO A 69 -12.63 4.03 -31.50
N LYS A 70 -12.34 3.76 -32.78
CA LYS A 70 -12.18 4.79 -33.82
C LYS A 70 -13.49 5.15 -34.50
N ALA A 71 -14.51 4.30 -34.36
CA ALA A 71 -15.84 4.51 -34.92
C ALA A 71 -16.89 4.86 -33.86
N LEU A 72 -16.74 4.37 -32.64
CA LEU A 72 -17.68 4.55 -31.54
C LEU A 72 -16.96 4.91 -30.24
N GLU A 73 -17.50 5.91 -29.55
CA GLU A 73 -17.10 6.31 -28.19
C GLU A 73 -18.20 5.88 -27.21
N PHE A 74 -17.86 5.19 -26.12
CA PHE A 74 -18.85 4.81 -25.11
C PHE A 74 -19.35 6.05 -24.36
N VAL A 75 -20.67 6.19 -24.21
CA VAL A 75 -21.29 7.32 -23.50
C VAL A 75 -21.94 6.87 -22.20
N SER A 76 -22.75 5.81 -22.24
CA SER A 76 -23.41 5.24 -21.06
C SER A 76 -24.10 3.91 -21.35
N GLY A 77 -24.39 3.13 -20.32
CA GLY A 77 -25.29 1.98 -20.39
C GLY A 77 -25.50 1.37 -19.00
N ASP A 78 -26.74 1.03 -18.66
CA ASP A 78 -27.02 0.41 -17.36
C ASP A 78 -26.47 -1.03 -17.32
N GLY A 79 -25.59 -1.31 -16.36
CA GLY A 79 -24.80 -2.54 -16.26
C GLY A 79 -23.60 -2.63 -17.20
N PHE A 80 -23.26 -1.59 -17.98
CA PHE A 80 -22.14 -1.62 -18.92
C PHE A 80 -20.90 -0.85 -18.40
N THR A 81 -19.72 -1.40 -18.67
CA THR A 81 -18.42 -0.72 -18.53
C THR A 81 -17.61 -0.86 -19.82
N ALA A 82 -16.79 0.14 -20.13
CA ALA A 82 -15.90 0.15 -21.30
C ALA A 82 -14.49 0.57 -20.90
N ASP A 83 -13.48 0.00 -21.54
CA ASP A 83 -12.05 0.27 -21.28
C ASP A 83 -11.48 1.46 -22.08
N GLY A 84 -12.27 2.04 -23.00
CA GLY A 84 -11.82 3.05 -23.97
C GLY A 84 -10.92 2.52 -25.10
N ALA A 85 -10.33 1.33 -24.96
CA ALA A 85 -9.46 0.67 -25.92
C ALA A 85 -10.19 -0.27 -26.89
N GLY A 86 -11.45 -0.61 -26.63
CA GLY A 86 -12.34 -1.39 -27.50
C GLY A 86 -13.06 -2.56 -26.83
N THR A 87 -12.84 -2.82 -25.53
CA THR A 87 -13.57 -3.83 -24.76
C THR A 87 -14.80 -3.21 -24.08
N LEU A 88 -15.93 -3.90 -24.17
CA LEU A 88 -17.18 -3.54 -23.48
C LEU A 88 -17.62 -4.74 -22.65
N THR A 89 -17.79 -4.57 -21.34
CA THR A 89 -18.34 -5.60 -20.45
C THR A 89 -19.75 -5.23 -20.04
N TYR A 90 -20.64 -6.21 -19.96
CA TYR A 90 -21.97 -6.08 -19.37
C TYR A 90 -22.12 -7.04 -18.19
N LYS A 91 -22.59 -6.52 -17.04
CA LYS A 91 -22.99 -7.33 -15.88
C LYS A 91 -24.39 -6.92 -15.42
N GLY A 92 -25.25 -7.91 -15.21
CA GLY A 92 -26.64 -7.64 -14.79
C GLY A 92 -27.34 -8.85 -14.18
N THR A 93 -28.57 -8.63 -13.70
CA THR A 93 -29.43 -9.69 -13.17
C THR A 93 -30.86 -9.60 -13.73
N GLY A 94 -31.50 -10.75 -13.88
CA GLY A 94 -32.84 -10.88 -14.46
C GLY A 94 -33.97 -10.84 -13.42
N GLY A 95 -35.08 -10.21 -13.80
CA GLY A 95 -36.36 -10.28 -13.08
C GLY A 95 -37.40 -11.20 -13.73
N GLY A 96 -37.09 -11.81 -14.87
CA GLY A 96 -38.01 -12.61 -15.69
C GLY A 96 -37.30 -13.40 -16.79
N THR A 97 -38.05 -13.88 -17.78
CA THR A 97 -37.52 -14.64 -18.93
C THR A 97 -36.86 -13.75 -20.01
N GLU A 98 -36.92 -12.43 -19.84
CA GLU A 98 -36.24 -11.45 -20.70
C GLU A 98 -35.56 -10.41 -19.81
N LEU A 99 -34.30 -10.12 -20.13
CA LEU A 99 -33.49 -9.02 -19.62
C LEU A 99 -33.23 -8.09 -20.79
N ARG A 100 -33.56 -6.80 -20.64
CA ARG A 100 -33.43 -5.78 -21.68
C ARG A 100 -32.84 -4.51 -21.10
N THR A 101 -31.73 -4.09 -21.67
CA THR A 101 -31.05 -2.81 -21.41
C THR A 101 -30.62 -2.21 -22.75
N ALA A 102 -29.95 -1.06 -22.74
CA ALA A 102 -29.33 -0.48 -23.92
C ALA A 102 -28.00 0.17 -23.56
N VAL A 103 -27.06 0.12 -24.50
CA VAL A 103 -25.79 0.85 -24.45
C VAL A 103 -25.80 1.97 -25.47
N VAL A 104 -25.33 3.14 -25.07
CA VAL A 104 -25.27 4.36 -25.88
C VAL A 104 -23.82 4.65 -26.23
N PHE A 105 -23.57 4.80 -27.53
CA PHE A 105 -22.30 5.26 -28.07
C PHE A 105 -22.47 6.60 -28.78
N ARG A 106 -21.40 7.36 -28.93
CA ARG A 106 -21.28 8.52 -29.82
C ARG A 106 -20.52 8.10 -31.08
N ALA A 107 -21.06 8.45 -32.24
CA ALA A 107 -20.47 8.05 -33.52
C ALA A 107 -19.31 8.98 -33.93
N LEU A 108 -18.10 8.42 -34.03
CA LEU A 108 -16.89 9.20 -34.28
C LEU A 108 -16.56 9.41 -35.74
N THR A 109 -16.68 8.38 -36.60
CA THR A 109 -16.28 8.45 -38.02
C THR A 109 -17.23 7.70 -38.94
N VAL A 110 -17.25 8.06 -40.22
CA VAL A 110 -18.05 7.36 -41.24
C VAL A 110 -17.53 5.93 -41.42
N ALA A 111 -18.30 4.97 -40.94
CA ALA A 111 -17.94 3.55 -40.92
C ALA A 111 -19.20 2.67 -40.94
N ASN A 112 -19.02 1.40 -41.33
CA ASN A 112 -19.90 0.33 -40.87
C ASN A 112 -19.07 -0.48 -39.87
N THR A 113 -19.53 -0.54 -38.63
CA THR A 113 -18.82 -1.17 -37.51
C THR A 113 -19.74 -2.15 -36.79
N GLN A 114 -19.22 -2.92 -35.83
CA GLN A 114 -19.98 -3.94 -35.14
C GLN A 114 -19.63 -4.04 -33.65
N ILE A 115 -20.60 -4.45 -32.84
CA ILE A 115 -20.35 -4.94 -31.48
C ILE A 115 -20.39 -6.46 -31.51
N SER A 116 -19.28 -7.10 -31.10
CA SER A 116 -19.07 -8.55 -31.20
C SER A 116 -18.94 -9.15 -29.81
N VAL A 117 -19.60 -10.28 -29.53
CA VAL A 117 -19.44 -10.97 -28.23
C VAL A 117 -18.17 -11.82 -28.25
N SER A 118 -17.27 -11.60 -27.30
CA SER A 118 -16.05 -12.39 -27.11
C SER A 118 -16.20 -13.46 -26.03
N SER A 119 -16.97 -13.17 -24.97
CA SER A 119 -17.30 -14.13 -23.91
C SER A 119 -18.73 -13.90 -23.40
N SER A 120 -19.37 -14.95 -22.91
CA SER A 120 -20.74 -14.86 -22.35
C SER A 120 -20.97 -15.95 -21.32
N SER A 121 -21.42 -15.57 -20.13
CA SER A 121 -21.95 -16.48 -19.13
C SER A 121 -23.29 -15.95 -18.61
N ALA A 122 -24.21 -16.86 -18.33
CA ALA A 122 -25.49 -16.53 -17.73
C ALA A 122 -26.00 -17.71 -16.90
N THR A 123 -26.89 -17.41 -15.97
CA THR A 123 -27.62 -18.41 -15.18
C THR A 123 -29.12 -18.19 -15.28
N ILE A 124 -29.92 -19.19 -14.89
CA ILE A 124 -31.31 -19.01 -14.48
C ILE A 124 -31.42 -18.96 -12.96
N SER A 125 -32.57 -18.51 -12.43
CA SER A 125 -32.77 -18.25 -10.99
C SER A 125 -32.72 -19.48 -10.07
N SER A 126 -32.52 -20.68 -10.61
CA SER A 126 -32.21 -21.91 -9.86
C SER A 126 -30.70 -22.12 -9.62
N GLY A 127 -29.84 -21.34 -10.29
CA GLY A 127 -28.38 -21.49 -10.29
C GLY A 127 -27.81 -22.29 -11.46
N ASP A 128 -28.66 -22.89 -12.30
CA ASP A 128 -28.23 -23.62 -13.50
C ASP A 128 -27.72 -22.65 -14.60
N THR A 129 -26.71 -23.08 -15.36
CA THR A 129 -26.15 -22.31 -16.49
C THR A 129 -27.16 -22.15 -17.63
N LEU A 130 -27.36 -20.92 -18.08
CA LEU A 130 -28.14 -20.57 -19.27
C LEU A 130 -27.20 -20.49 -20.49
N ASN A 131 -27.39 -21.37 -21.46
CA ASN A 131 -26.51 -21.48 -22.62
C ASN A 131 -26.95 -20.49 -23.70
N LEU A 132 -26.23 -19.37 -23.82
CA LEU A 132 -26.56 -18.30 -24.77
C LEU A 132 -26.08 -18.61 -26.19
N ASN A 133 -26.98 -18.50 -27.16
CA ASN A 133 -26.61 -18.27 -28.55
C ASN A 133 -26.33 -16.77 -28.76
N ASN A 134 -25.11 -16.42 -29.11
CA ASN A 134 -24.65 -15.03 -29.15
C ASN A 134 -24.87 -14.38 -30.52
N GLY A 135 -25.65 -13.29 -30.55
CA GLY A 135 -25.68 -12.35 -31.66
C GLY A 135 -24.54 -11.34 -31.64
N SER A 136 -24.62 -10.38 -32.55
CA SER A 136 -23.79 -9.18 -32.64
C SER A 136 -24.68 -8.00 -33.06
N SER A 137 -24.17 -6.78 -32.95
CA SER A 137 -24.81 -5.57 -33.51
C SER A 137 -24.05 -5.11 -34.75
N ALA A 138 -24.75 -4.76 -35.82
CA ALA A 138 -24.19 -4.03 -36.97
C ALA A 138 -24.65 -2.56 -36.96
N ILE A 139 -23.69 -1.63 -36.94
CA ILE A 139 -23.93 -0.19 -36.75
C ILE A 139 -23.42 0.56 -37.98
N SER A 140 -24.32 1.31 -38.63
CA SER A 140 -24.00 2.09 -39.84
C SER A 140 -23.95 3.59 -39.54
N ILE A 141 -22.79 4.20 -39.76
CA ILE A 141 -22.51 5.62 -39.48
C ILE A 141 -22.35 6.38 -40.79
N ALA A 142 -23.29 7.29 -41.07
CA ALA A 142 -23.23 8.21 -42.21
C ALA A 142 -22.52 9.53 -41.84
N ALA A 143 -22.18 10.34 -42.83
CA ALA A 143 -21.71 11.71 -42.59
C ALA A 143 -22.82 12.58 -41.97
N ALA A 144 -22.42 13.61 -41.22
CA ALA A 144 -23.36 14.61 -40.70
C ALA A 144 -23.97 15.46 -41.84
N ASP A 145 -25.08 16.16 -41.56
CA ASP A 145 -25.81 16.95 -42.57
C ASP A 145 -25.03 18.16 -43.11
N ASP A 146 -23.96 18.59 -42.44
CA ASP A 146 -23.01 19.61 -42.91
C ASP A 146 -21.86 19.04 -43.76
N GLY A 147 -21.77 17.72 -43.87
CA GLY A 147 -20.70 17.00 -44.57
C GLY A 147 -19.56 16.50 -43.68
N THR A 148 -19.61 16.69 -42.35
CA THR A 148 -18.58 16.20 -41.42
C THR A 148 -18.48 14.67 -41.45
N THR A 149 -17.27 14.15 -41.73
CA THR A 149 -17.00 12.70 -41.85
C THR A 149 -16.27 12.10 -40.66
N SER A 150 -15.76 12.92 -39.73
CA SER A 150 -15.19 12.47 -38.47
C SER A 150 -15.28 13.59 -37.42
N VAL A 151 -15.43 13.22 -36.15
CA VAL A 151 -15.28 14.09 -34.96
C VAL A 151 -14.26 13.47 -34.02
N GLU A 152 -13.58 14.30 -33.25
CA GLU A 152 -12.73 13.82 -32.15
C GLU A 152 -13.62 13.24 -31.03
N PRO A 153 -13.16 12.16 -30.34
CA PRO A 153 -13.81 11.69 -29.13
C PRO A 153 -13.81 12.80 -28.08
N THR A 154 -14.88 12.89 -27.29
CA THR A 154 -14.90 13.70 -26.06
C THR A 154 -13.87 13.16 -25.05
N SER A 155 -13.64 11.86 -25.03
CA SER A 155 -12.50 11.22 -24.35
C SER A 155 -11.20 11.31 -25.17
N ALA A 156 -10.87 12.50 -25.67
CA ALA A 156 -9.47 12.84 -25.90
C ALA A 156 -8.75 12.90 -24.53
N PRO A 157 -7.44 12.61 -24.42
CA PRO A 157 -6.73 12.59 -23.14
C PRO A 157 -6.47 13.98 -22.50
N ASN A 158 -7.35 14.96 -22.77
CA ASN A 158 -7.46 16.27 -22.12
C ASN A 158 -8.96 16.71 -22.17
N SER A 159 -9.52 17.12 -21.03
CA SER A 159 -10.82 17.81 -20.85
C SER A 159 -12.13 17.10 -21.30
N PRO A 160 -12.83 16.43 -20.37
CA PRO A 160 -14.27 16.16 -20.51
C PRO A 160 -15.10 17.46 -20.48
N ALA A 161 -16.21 17.49 -21.23
CA ALA A 161 -17.05 18.68 -21.37
C ALA A 161 -18.07 18.85 -20.22
N GLY A 162 -17.66 19.54 -19.15
CA GLY A 162 -18.54 20.06 -18.10
C GLY A 162 -18.05 21.41 -17.58
N GLU A 163 -18.85 22.10 -16.76
CA GLU A 163 -18.49 23.42 -16.25
C GLU A 163 -17.40 23.30 -15.15
N SER A 164 -16.14 23.57 -15.54
CA SER A 164 -15.09 23.95 -14.59
C SER A 164 -15.57 25.18 -13.83
N THR A 165 -15.52 25.13 -12.49
CA THR A 165 -16.11 26.18 -11.66
C THR A 165 -15.12 27.31 -11.39
N ASP A 166 -15.64 28.49 -11.04
CA ASP A 166 -14.84 29.62 -10.52
C ASP A 166 -14.21 29.32 -9.13
N ILE A 167 -14.36 28.11 -8.60
CA ILE A 167 -13.84 27.70 -7.29
C ILE A 167 -12.42 27.18 -7.45
N VAL A 168 -11.44 28.03 -7.15
CA VAL A 168 -10.02 27.64 -7.06
C VAL A 168 -9.74 27.03 -5.68
N VAL A 169 -9.00 25.93 -5.67
CA VAL A 169 -8.47 25.26 -4.47
C VAL A 169 -6.96 25.01 -4.64
N THR A 170 -6.20 25.10 -3.55
CA THR A 170 -4.74 24.92 -3.58
C THR A 170 -4.38 23.56 -2.97
N VAL A 171 -3.64 22.72 -3.71
CA VAL A 171 -3.09 21.44 -3.21
C VAL A 171 -1.57 21.47 -3.38
N ASP A 172 -0.84 21.27 -2.28
CA ASP A 172 0.63 21.31 -2.19
C ASP A 172 1.31 22.55 -2.81
N GLY A 173 0.58 23.67 -2.80
CA GLY A 173 1.04 24.95 -3.35
C GLY A 173 0.77 25.15 -4.85
N ASN A 174 0.11 24.19 -5.51
CA ASN A 174 -0.42 24.31 -6.87
C ASN A 174 -1.91 24.65 -6.80
N ASP A 175 -2.37 25.59 -7.62
CA ASP A 175 -3.78 25.96 -7.72
C ASP A 175 -4.49 25.10 -8.77
N TYR A 176 -5.70 24.63 -8.45
CA TYR A 176 -6.57 23.84 -9.31
C TYR A 176 -8.00 24.40 -9.30
N HIS A 177 -8.74 24.19 -10.37
CA HIS A 177 -10.18 24.48 -10.46
C HIS A 177 -11.01 23.26 -10.05
N PHE A 178 -11.90 23.41 -9.06
CA PHE A 178 -12.89 22.38 -8.77
C PHE A 178 -13.85 22.24 -9.96
N SER A 179 -14.15 21.00 -10.36
CA SER A 179 -14.91 20.70 -11.57
C SER A 179 -15.91 19.57 -11.34
N GLU A 180 -17.09 19.70 -11.92
CA GLU A 180 -18.12 18.64 -11.94
C GLU A 180 -18.10 17.85 -13.26
N ALA A 181 -17.06 18.08 -14.07
CA ALA A 181 -16.86 17.52 -15.41
C ALA A 181 -16.15 16.16 -15.40
N PHE A 182 -16.67 15.20 -14.62
CA PHE A 182 -16.22 13.80 -14.64
C PHE A 182 -17.33 12.87 -15.13
N THR A 183 -16.92 11.77 -15.75
CA THR A 183 -17.75 10.69 -16.30
C THR A 183 -17.59 9.43 -15.44
N THR A 184 -18.44 8.43 -15.64
CA THR A 184 -18.36 7.15 -14.90
C THR A 184 -17.03 6.42 -15.10
N THR A 185 -16.33 6.62 -16.22
CA THR A 185 -15.01 6.04 -16.49
C THR A 185 -13.85 6.78 -15.82
N ASP A 186 -14.06 7.99 -15.31
CA ASP A 186 -13.05 8.73 -14.53
C ASP A 186 -13.09 8.34 -13.04
N ILE A 187 -14.18 7.71 -12.57
CA ILE A 187 -14.40 7.39 -11.15
C ILE A 187 -13.49 6.24 -10.71
N PRO A 188 -12.65 6.40 -9.65
CA PRO A 188 -11.80 5.34 -9.15
C PRO A 188 -12.58 4.12 -8.62
N GLU A 189 -11.97 2.94 -8.66
CA GLU A 189 -12.61 1.71 -8.20
C GLU A 189 -13.00 1.78 -6.71
N GLY A 190 -14.22 1.31 -6.41
CA GLY A 190 -14.83 1.36 -5.09
C GLY A 190 -15.60 2.66 -4.79
N TYR A 191 -15.64 3.63 -5.71
CA TYR A 191 -16.37 4.89 -5.56
C TYR A 191 -17.61 4.96 -6.45
N SER A 192 -18.55 5.84 -6.07
CA SER A 192 -19.80 6.13 -6.79
C SER A 192 -20.12 7.62 -6.75
N GLU A 193 -20.85 8.15 -7.76
CA GLU A 193 -21.25 9.57 -7.77
C GLU A 193 -22.16 9.87 -6.57
N THR A 194 -21.79 10.92 -5.82
CA THR A 194 -22.53 11.44 -4.68
C THR A 194 -22.64 12.96 -4.77
N LYS A 195 -23.36 13.54 -3.81
CA LYS A 195 -23.50 15.00 -3.67
C LYS A 195 -23.31 15.43 -2.24
N MET A 196 -22.63 16.55 -2.04
CA MET A 196 -22.47 17.18 -0.74
C MET A 196 -22.48 18.70 -0.83
N THR A 197 -22.60 19.38 0.31
CA THR A 197 -22.50 20.85 0.35
C THR A 197 -21.04 21.26 0.36
N PHE A 198 -20.56 21.83 -0.75
CA PHE A 198 -19.22 22.41 -0.88
C PHE A 198 -19.31 23.87 -1.35
N ASN A 199 -18.48 24.74 -0.76
CA ASN A 199 -18.52 26.20 -0.96
C ASN A 199 -19.92 26.85 -0.82
N GLY A 200 -20.81 26.24 -0.02
CA GLY A 200 -22.17 26.74 0.23
C GLY A 200 -23.26 26.25 -0.73
N GLU A 201 -22.92 25.43 -1.73
CA GLU A 201 -23.87 24.88 -2.73
C GLU A 201 -23.80 23.35 -2.77
N GLU A 202 -24.82 22.70 -3.35
CA GLU A 202 -24.81 21.24 -3.59
C GLU A 202 -23.96 20.94 -4.82
N ARG A 203 -22.89 20.15 -4.66
CA ARG A 203 -21.86 19.88 -5.67
C ARG A 203 -21.65 18.38 -5.86
N LYS A 204 -21.34 17.93 -7.09
CA LYS A 204 -20.91 16.55 -7.38
C LYS A 204 -19.58 16.21 -6.72
N PHE A 205 -19.52 15.05 -6.08
CA PHE A 205 -18.32 14.38 -5.58
C PHE A 205 -18.43 12.89 -5.93
N VAL A 206 -17.41 12.09 -5.62
CA VAL A 206 -17.56 10.63 -5.54
C VAL A 206 -17.25 10.14 -4.13
N ALA A 207 -17.91 9.06 -3.68
CA ALA A 207 -17.66 8.48 -2.37
C ALA A 207 -17.72 6.94 -2.38
N ASN A 208 -17.01 6.33 -1.43
CA ASN A 208 -17.02 4.89 -1.18
C ASN A 208 -17.78 4.54 0.12
N ASP A 209 -18.03 3.25 0.35
CA ASP A 209 -18.73 2.76 1.55
C ASP A 209 -18.01 3.07 2.88
N ALA A 210 -16.71 3.39 2.82
CA ALA A 210 -15.92 3.83 3.97
C ALA A 210 -16.18 5.29 4.38
N GLY A 211 -17.00 6.03 3.62
CA GLY A 211 -17.26 7.45 3.85
C GLY A 211 -16.12 8.37 3.43
N VAL A 212 -15.21 7.91 2.55
CA VAL A 212 -14.17 8.75 1.93
C VAL A 212 -14.78 9.45 0.72
N TYR A 213 -14.52 10.75 0.60
CA TYR A 213 -14.99 11.59 -0.50
C TYR A 213 -13.81 12.02 -1.37
N LEU A 214 -13.98 11.98 -2.68
CA LEU A 214 -13.05 12.57 -3.65
C LEU A 214 -13.78 13.63 -4.47
N GLY A 215 -13.11 14.76 -4.74
CA GLY A 215 -13.58 15.77 -5.69
C GLY A 215 -12.68 15.79 -6.92
N PHE A 216 -13.24 16.15 -8.07
CA PHE A 216 -12.50 16.23 -9.33
C PHE A 216 -11.95 17.64 -9.51
N LEU A 217 -10.62 17.76 -9.65
CA LEU A 217 -9.94 19.04 -9.80
C LEU A 217 -9.20 19.08 -11.15
N MET A 218 -9.28 20.22 -11.83
CA MET A 218 -8.62 20.49 -13.11
C MET A 218 -7.43 21.44 -12.94
N ASP A 219 -6.32 21.16 -13.63
CA ASP A 219 -5.18 22.08 -13.72
C ASP A 219 -5.40 23.20 -14.77
N ASP A 220 -4.47 24.17 -14.81
CA ASP A 220 -4.42 25.25 -15.81
C ASP A 220 -4.34 24.75 -17.28
N ALA A 221 -4.02 23.47 -17.51
CA ALA A 221 -3.96 22.83 -18.82
C ALA A 221 -5.24 22.08 -19.21
N GLY A 222 -6.26 22.05 -18.33
CA GLY A 222 -7.53 21.35 -18.55
C GLY A 222 -7.47 19.84 -18.30
N LYS A 223 -6.46 19.35 -17.59
CA LYS A 223 -6.39 17.97 -17.11
C LYS A 223 -7.09 17.84 -15.77
N GLY A 224 -8.14 17.02 -15.74
CA GLY A 224 -8.85 16.67 -14.50
C GLY A 224 -8.32 15.39 -13.88
N LYS A 225 -8.25 15.32 -12.55
CA LYS A 225 -8.09 14.09 -11.78
C LYS A 225 -8.78 14.20 -10.41
N PHE A 226 -8.99 13.07 -9.74
CA PHE A 226 -9.58 13.04 -8.41
C PHE A 226 -8.56 13.34 -7.31
N PHE A 227 -9.00 14.10 -6.31
CA PHE A 227 -8.24 14.45 -5.10
C PHE A 227 -9.05 14.12 -3.86
N LEU A 228 -8.36 13.73 -2.78
CA LEU A 228 -8.96 13.36 -1.51
C LEU A 228 -9.55 14.59 -0.82
N PHE A 229 -10.85 14.58 -0.52
CA PHE A 229 -11.53 15.69 0.14
C PHE A 229 -11.64 15.45 1.65
N ASN A 230 -11.09 16.37 2.46
CA ASN A 230 -11.24 16.33 3.91
C ASN A 230 -12.54 17.03 4.34
N THR A 231 -13.47 16.26 4.90
CA THR A 231 -14.78 16.78 5.35
C THR A 231 -14.72 17.58 6.65
N GLU A 232 -13.62 17.53 7.40
CA GLU A 232 -13.47 18.26 8.67
C GLU A 232 -13.11 19.75 8.48
N ASP A 233 -12.30 20.08 7.47
CA ASP A 233 -11.79 21.43 7.20
C ASP A 233 -12.05 21.93 5.75
N ALA A 234 -12.68 21.10 4.91
CA ALA A 234 -12.97 21.34 3.50
C ALA A 234 -11.72 21.56 2.61
N THR A 235 -10.60 20.95 2.97
CA THR A 235 -9.37 20.94 2.15
C THR A 235 -9.30 19.75 1.17
N PHE A 236 -8.35 19.83 0.24
CA PHE A 236 -8.01 18.75 -0.69
C PHE A 236 -6.54 18.32 -0.51
N ALA A 237 -6.28 17.04 -0.70
CA ALA A 237 -4.94 16.43 -0.71
C ALA A 237 -4.79 15.48 -1.91
N PRO A 238 -3.56 15.13 -2.33
CA PRO A 238 -3.35 14.10 -3.35
C PRO A 238 -4.08 12.79 -3.01
N PHE A 239 -4.52 12.06 -4.03
CA PHE A 239 -5.19 10.78 -3.86
C PHE A 239 -4.41 9.69 -4.59
N ALA A 240 -4.02 8.66 -3.86
CA ALA A 240 -3.62 7.39 -4.43
C ALA A 240 -4.18 6.23 -3.59
N GLN A 241 -4.65 5.19 -4.26
CA GLN A 241 -5.25 4.00 -3.66
C GLN A 241 -4.47 2.75 -4.07
N ILE A 242 -4.18 1.91 -3.08
CA ILE A 242 -3.55 0.60 -3.22
C ILE A 242 -4.60 -0.45 -2.87
N ALA A 243 -4.95 -1.33 -3.81
CA ALA A 243 -5.82 -2.47 -3.52
C ALA A 243 -5.07 -3.53 -2.69
N ILE A 244 -5.73 -4.09 -1.68
CA ILE A 244 -5.24 -5.28 -0.95
C ILE A 244 -6.18 -6.47 -1.22
N SER A 245 -7.47 -6.22 -1.38
CA SER A 245 -8.47 -7.19 -1.82
C SER A 245 -9.74 -6.48 -2.32
N ASP A 246 -10.67 -7.24 -2.89
CA ASP A 246 -12.02 -6.89 -3.34
C ASP A 246 -12.84 -6.04 -2.34
N THR A 247 -12.43 -6.01 -1.07
CA THR A 247 -13.12 -5.35 0.05
C THR A 247 -12.19 -4.52 0.94
N THR A 248 -10.92 -4.31 0.55
CA THR A 248 -9.94 -3.59 1.38
C THR A 248 -8.89 -2.90 0.53
N SER A 249 -8.74 -1.59 0.73
CA SER A 249 -7.73 -0.76 0.07
C SER A 249 -7.04 0.13 1.12
N LEU A 250 -5.83 0.57 0.80
CA LEU A 250 -5.12 1.61 1.51
C LEU A 250 -5.12 2.89 0.67
N ILE A 251 -5.58 3.99 1.25
CA ILE A 251 -5.47 5.32 0.64
C ILE A 251 -4.27 6.00 1.31
N VAL A 252 -3.22 6.30 0.54
CA VAL A 252 -1.98 6.87 1.07
C VAL A 252 -2.24 8.31 1.52
N VAL A 253 -1.80 8.69 2.72
CA VAL A 253 -2.04 10.02 3.30
C VAL A 253 -0.87 10.45 4.18
N ASP A 254 -0.65 11.77 4.30
CA ASP A 254 0.40 12.32 5.14
C ASP A 254 0.36 11.82 6.59
N ALA A 255 1.54 11.44 7.12
CA ALA A 255 1.70 11.12 8.52
C ALA A 255 1.54 12.38 9.39
N PRO A 256 0.57 12.44 10.34
CA PRO A 256 0.44 13.57 11.24
C PRO A 256 1.65 13.62 12.17
N LYS A 257 2.04 14.83 12.61
CA LYS A 257 3.24 15.07 13.47
C LYS A 257 3.21 14.35 14.84
N SER A 258 2.09 13.72 15.18
CA SER A 258 1.90 12.81 16.33
C SER A 258 2.30 11.37 16.03
N ALA A 259 2.13 10.89 14.80
CA ALA A 259 2.61 9.60 14.33
C ALA A 259 4.14 9.64 14.27
N LYS A 260 4.80 8.61 14.80
CA LYS A 260 6.26 8.53 14.89
C LYS A 260 6.75 7.12 14.66
N LEU A 261 7.79 7.01 13.83
CA LEU A 261 8.61 5.82 13.69
C LEU A 261 9.85 5.94 14.60
N PRO A 262 10.53 4.83 14.92
CA PRO A 262 11.83 4.86 15.57
C PRO A 262 12.85 5.67 14.77
N SER A 263 13.80 6.30 15.45
CA SER A 263 14.85 7.14 14.86
C SER A 263 15.88 6.39 13.97
N SER A 264 15.70 5.09 13.72
CA SER A 264 16.42 4.33 12.67
C SER A 264 15.78 4.48 11.28
N TYR A 265 14.48 4.73 11.21
CA TYR A 265 13.74 4.90 9.96
C TYR A 265 14.11 6.23 9.29
N GLN A 266 14.37 6.17 7.99
CA GLN A 266 14.72 7.32 7.16
C GLN A 266 13.65 7.50 6.09
N GLU A 267 13.28 8.76 5.85
CA GLU A 267 12.31 9.15 4.83
C GLU A 267 12.90 8.92 3.44
N VAL A 268 12.09 8.35 2.55
CA VAL A 268 12.46 7.98 1.17
C VAL A 268 11.32 8.36 0.23
N ASP A 269 11.70 8.81 -0.97
CA ASP A 269 10.73 9.14 -2.03
C ASP A 269 10.00 7.86 -2.48
N MET A 270 8.67 7.88 -2.46
CA MET A 270 7.81 6.80 -2.99
C MET A 270 6.70 7.39 -3.85
N THR A 271 6.56 6.86 -5.07
CA THR A 271 5.51 7.25 -6.02
C THR A 271 4.42 6.18 -6.06
N VAL A 272 3.15 6.59 -5.98
CA VAL A 272 1.97 5.72 -6.06
C VAL A 272 0.94 6.42 -6.94
N GLN A 273 0.52 5.79 -8.04
CA GLN A 273 -0.43 6.37 -9.02
C GLN A 273 0.00 7.78 -9.50
N GLU A 274 1.26 7.92 -9.94
CA GLU A 274 1.93 9.17 -10.35
C GLU A 274 2.11 10.24 -9.25
N GLU A 275 1.51 10.09 -8.07
CA GLU A 275 1.67 10.99 -6.92
C GLU A 275 2.81 10.57 -6.00
N ASN A 276 3.52 11.54 -5.40
CA ASN A 276 4.61 11.28 -4.46
C ASN A 276 4.14 11.40 -3.02
N PHE A 277 4.42 10.39 -2.19
CA PHE A 277 4.08 10.36 -0.77
C PHE A 277 5.31 10.10 0.10
N PRO A 278 5.32 10.58 1.37
CA PRO A 278 6.37 10.23 2.31
C PRO A 278 6.25 8.75 2.70
N ALA A 279 7.29 7.98 2.37
CA ALA A 279 7.50 6.64 2.88
C ALA A 279 8.78 6.61 3.74
N TRP A 280 8.95 5.55 4.52
CA TRP A 280 10.13 5.36 5.37
C TRP A 280 10.69 3.95 5.26
N SER A 281 12.01 3.80 5.25
CA SER A 281 12.68 2.50 5.35
C SER A 281 13.70 2.50 6.49
N ASP A 282 13.99 1.33 7.05
CA ASP A 282 15.13 1.17 7.97
C ASP A 282 16.36 0.77 7.14
N PRO A 283 17.45 1.55 7.09
CA PRO A 283 18.63 1.23 6.29
C PRO A 283 19.37 -0.05 6.71
N SER A 284 19.01 -0.65 7.86
CA SER A 284 19.50 -1.98 8.25
C SER A 284 18.70 -3.14 7.64
N ASN A 285 17.52 -2.87 7.06
CA ASN A 285 16.63 -3.86 6.48
C ASN A 285 15.82 -3.31 5.28
N SER A 286 16.46 -3.21 4.11
CA SER A 286 15.88 -2.62 2.89
C SER A 286 14.80 -3.45 2.17
N ARG A 287 14.40 -4.62 2.72
CA ARG A 287 13.25 -5.40 2.22
C ARG A 287 11.90 -4.72 2.52
N TYR A 288 11.89 -3.77 3.45
CA TYR A 288 10.66 -3.18 3.96
C TYR A 288 10.61 -1.67 3.84
N TYR A 289 9.45 -1.19 3.37
CA TYR A 289 9.05 0.21 3.38
C TYR A 289 7.84 0.35 4.28
N VAL A 290 7.66 1.53 4.87
CA VAL A 290 6.51 1.87 5.72
C VAL A 290 5.86 3.12 5.13
N ILE A 291 4.56 3.03 4.87
CA ILE A 291 3.71 4.16 4.47
C ILE A 291 2.73 4.49 5.60
N TYR A 292 2.16 5.69 5.58
CA TYR A 292 0.99 6.02 6.39
C TYR A 292 -0.25 6.05 5.49
N ALA A 293 -1.32 5.36 5.89
CA ALA A 293 -2.49 5.18 5.03
C ALA A 293 -3.79 5.03 5.83
N LEU A 294 -4.90 5.41 5.20
CA LEU A 294 -6.27 5.11 5.62
C LEU A 294 -6.69 3.75 5.09
N ASN A 295 -7.07 2.82 5.96
CA ASN A 295 -7.65 1.54 5.56
C ASN A 295 -9.16 1.67 5.32
N THR A 296 -9.63 1.39 4.11
CA THR A 296 -11.05 1.58 3.75
C THR A 296 -12.00 0.62 4.50
N ARG A 297 -11.52 -0.53 4.97
CA ARG A 297 -12.37 -1.50 5.71
C ARG A 297 -12.56 -1.12 7.18
N THR A 298 -11.59 -0.45 7.82
CA THR A 298 -11.69 -0.05 9.24
C THR A 298 -11.97 1.44 9.45
N GLY A 299 -11.69 2.29 8.46
CA GLY A 299 -11.74 3.75 8.60
C GLY A 299 -10.56 4.34 9.40
N GLU A 300 -9.55 3.53 9.75
CA GLU A 300 -8.43 3.95 10.59
C GLU A 300 -7.20 4.38 9.77
N LYS A 301 -6.52 5.43 10.24
CA LYS A 301 -5.26 5.93 9.66
C LYS A 301 -4.06 5.42 10.47
N SER A 302 -3.26 4.55 9.87
CA SER A 302 -2.19 3.80 10.53
C SER A 302 -0.95 3.66 9.64
N PHE A 303 0.17 3.24 10.23
CA PHE A 303 1.32 2.80 9.45
C PHE A 303 1.07 1.41 8.87
N TYR A 304 1.49 1.21 7.63
CA TYR A 304 1.48 -0.08 6.94
C TYR A 304 2.86 -0.36 6.38
N GLN A 305 3.36 -1.57 6.62
CA GLN A 305 4.64 -2.05 6.12
C GLN A 305 4.40 -2.81 4.81
N TYR A 306 5.11 -2.41 3.76
CA TYR A 306 5.20 -3.12 2.49
C TYR A 306 6.44 -4.01 2.48
N ASP A 307 6.27 -5.25 2.06
CA ASP A 307 7.36 -6.20 1.82
C ASP A 307 7.68 -6.24 0.31
N THR A 308 8.92 -5.88 -0.07
CA THR A 308 9.31 -5.83 -1.49
C THR A 308 9.67 -7.20 -2.10
N GLU A 309 9.85 -8.24 -1.29
CA GLU A 309 10.12 -9.59 -1.80
C GLU A 309 8.82 -10.40 -1.95
N ASP A 310 7.89 -10.27 -1.00
CA ASP A 310 6.60 -10.98 -1.03
C ASP A 310 5.45 -10.16 -1.65
N GLY A 311 5.65 -8.84 -1.87
CA GLY A 311 4.66 -7.95 -2.49
C GLY A 311 3.44 -7.62 -1.62
N THR A 312 3.52 -7.80 -0.30
CA THR A 312 2.36 -7.68 0.61
C THR A 312 2.39 -6.42 1.47
N TYR A 313 1.20 -5.86 1.76
CA TYR A 313 1.00 -4.79 2.74
C TYR A 313 0.44 -5.35 4.04
N GLN A 314 1.07 -5.01 5.16
CA GLN A 314 0.71 -5.49 6.50
C GLN A 314 0.59 -4.31 7.48
N TYR A 315 -0.26 -4.43 8.51
CA TYR A 315 -0.39 -3.39 9.55
C TYR A 315 0.89 -3.32 10.40
N PHE A 316 1.38 -2.10 10.65
CA PHE A 316 2.64 -1.88 11.36
C PHE A 316 2.43 -1.05 12.64
N GLU A 317 2.47 -1.70 13.81
CA GLU A 317 2.63 -0.95 15.07
C GLU A 317 4.10 -0.52 15.20
N ALA A 318 4.35 0.78 15.06
CA ALA A 318 5.68 1.36 15.22
C ALA A 318 6.30 0.97 16.58
N PRO A 319 7.50 0.35 16.61
CA PRO A 319 8.16 0.02 17.87
C PRO A 319 8.31 1.26 18.75
N LYS A 320 7.74 1.20 19.96
CA LYS A 320 7.85 2.29 20.94
C LYS A 320 9.34 2.52 21.20
N GLU A 321 9.81 3.76 21.06
CA GLU A 321 11.21 4.08 21.34
C GLU A 321 11.56 3.57 22.74
N GLU A 322 12.51 2.64 22.82
CA GLU A 322 13.17 2.24 24.06
C GLU A 322 13.78 3.50 24.67
N THR A 323 13.04 4.14 25.57
CA THR A 323 13.50 5.31 26.32
C THR A 323 14.57 4.85 27.31
N LYS A 324 15.78 4.60 26.80
CA LYS A 324 17.00 4.61 27.58
C LYS A 324 17.01 5.92 28.34
N LYS A 325 16.73 5.83 29.64
CA LYS A 325 16.58 6.98 30.51
C LYS A 325 17.81 7.85 30.34
N LYS A 326 17.61 9.05 29.79
CA LYS A 326 18.61 10.12 29.84
C LYS A 326 18.63 10.63 31.27
N ASP A 327 19.31 9.89 32.14
CA ASP A 327 19.77 10.42 33.42
C ASP A 327 20.51 11.72 33.12
N SER A 328 19.99 12.82 33.66
CA SER A 328 20.15 14.17 33.12
C SER A 328 21.51 14.83 33.42
N GLU A 329 22.53 14.01 33.68
CA GLU A 329 23.92 14.41 33.94
C GLU A 329 24.85 14.23 32.73
N SER A 330 24.44 13.45 31.71
CA SER A 330 25.33 13.02 30.61
C SER A 330 25.74 14.13 29.62
N GLY A 331 25.27 15.38 29.81
CA GLY A 331 25.62 16.52 28.94
C GLY A 331 27.11 16.89 28.91
N ILE A 332 27.85 16.59 29.99
CA ILE A 332 29.31 16.76 30.06
C ILE A 332 30.02 15.44 29.68
N VAL A 333 29.49 14.30 30.13
CA VAL A 333 30.14 12.99 29.97
C VAL A 333 30.13 12.51 28.52
N ALA A 334 29.05 12.73 27.76
CA ALA A 334 28.98 12.36 26.34
C ALA A 334 30.04 13.10 25.51
N LYS A 335 30.19 14.41 25.72
CA LYS A 335 31.23 15.23 25.06
C LYS A 335 32.65 14.85 25.47
N LEU A 336 32.82 14.35 26.70
CA LEU A 336 34.10 13.80 27.13
C LEU A 336 34.41 12.48 26.42
N GLY A 337 33.42 11.59 26.25
CA GLY A 337 33.56 10.33 25.52
C GLY A 337 33.91 10.53 24.05
N GLU A 338 33.22 11.45 23.36
CA GLU A 338 33.46 11.83 21.97
C GLU A 338 34.89 12.38 21.77
N PHE A 339 35.32 13.33 22.60
CA PHE A 339 36.68 13.87 22.56
C PHE A 339 37.76 12.83 22.91
N VAL A 340 37.48 11.91 23.84
CA VAL A 340 38.38 10.81 24.19
C VAL A 340 38.53 9.81 23.05
N ALA A 341 37.45 9.52 22.30
CA ALA A 341 37.49 8.62 21.14
C ALA A 341 38.36 9.19 20.01
N GLU A 342 38.17 10.46 19.64
CA GLU A 342 38.96 11.10 18.58
C GLU A 342 40.42 11.36 18.98
N ASN A 343 40.68 11.76 20.23
CA ASN A 343 41.96 12.33 20.67
C ASN A 343 42.68 11.51 21.75
N THR A 344 42.49 10.18 21.77
CA THR A 344 43.11 9.22 22.71
C THR A 344 44.58 9.51 23.06
N MET A 345 45.43 9.80 22.06
CA MET A 345 46.85 10.10 22.26
C MET A 345 47.10 11.42 23.02
N VAL A 346 46.31 12.47 22.73
CA VAL A 346 46.39 13.76 23.42
C VAL A 346 45.87 13.64 24.86
N VAL A 347 44.80 12.87 25.06
CA VAL A 347 44.25 12.57 26.40
C VAL A 347 45.27 11.81 27.24
N LEU A 348 45.97 10.82 26.69
CA LEU A 348 47.05 10.11 27.40
C LEU A 348 48.21 11.04 27.80
N VAL A 349 48.62 11.97 26.92
CA VAL A 349 49.65 12.97 27.24
C VAL A 349 49.17 13.95 28.33
N ALA A 350 47.92 14.40 28.26
CA ALA A 350 47.32 15.27 29.29
C ALA A 350 47.19 14.57 30.64
N ALA A 351 46.76 13.30 30.67
CA ALA A 351 46.67 12.48 31.88
C ALA A 351 48.06 12.22 32.49
N ALA A 352 49.08 11.94 31.67
CA ALA A 352 50.45 11.80 32.13
C ALA A 352 51.00 13.12 32.72
N ALA A 353 50.72 14.26 32.10
CA ALA A 353 51.10 15.58 32.62
C ALA A 353 50.39 15.91 33.95
N LEU A 354 49.09 15.60 34.07
CA LEU A 354 48.31 15.74 35.30
C LEU A 354 48.89 14.87 36.42
N PHE A 355 49.20 13.60 36.13
CA PHE A 355 49.81 12.68 37.09
C PHE A 355 51.19 13.17 37.55
N LEU A 356 52.02 13.68 36.64
CA LEU A 356 53.33 14.25 36.96
C LEU A 356 53.19 15.51 37.84
N LEU A 357 52.21 16.38 37.57
CA LEU A 357 51.89 17.54 38.41
C LEU A 357 51.42 17.12 39.81
N LEU A 358 50.56 16.11 39.92
CA LEU A 358 50.14 15.54 41.21
C LEU A 358 51.32 14.90 41.96
N LEU A 359 52.27 14.28 41.26
CA LEU A 359 53.48 13.72 41.85
C LEU A 359 54.42 14.83 42.35
N ILE A 360 54.56 15.94 41.62
CA ILE A 360 55.28 17.14 42.10
C ILE A 360 54.60 17.73 43.33
N LEU A 361 53.26 17.85 43.35
CA LEU A 361 52.52 18.28 44.54
C LEU A 361 52.71 17.31 45.71
N ALA A 362 52.68 16.00 45.49
CA ALA A 362 52.93 15.00 46.51
C ALA A 362 54.35 15.09 47.08
N ILE A 363 55.37 15.39 46.25
CA ILE A 363 56.73 15.67 46.70
C ILE A 363 56.79 16.98 47.49
N VAL A 364 56.16 18.06 47.04
CA VAL A 364 56.12 19.34 47.78
C VAL A 364 55.40 19.19 49.13
N PHE A 365 54.30 18.43 49.16
CA PHE A 365 53.60 18.08 50.40
C PHE A 365 54.47 17.20 51.29
N ALA A 366 55.12 16.15 50.77
CA ALA A 366 56.01 15.29 51.56
C ALA A 366 57.22 16.07 52.11
N VAL A 367 57.82 16.98 51.33
CA VAL A 367 58.89 17.86 51.80
C VAL A 367 58.38 18.82 52.88
N LYS A 368 57.19 19.40 52.75
CA LYS A 368 56.56 20.18 53.83
C LYS A 368 56.19 19.33 55.04
N LEU A 369 55.78 18.08 54.85
CA LEU A 369 55.43 17.16 55.92
C LEU A 369 56.69 16.78 56.71
N VAL A 370 57.80 16.50 56.03
CA VAL A 370 59.10 16.21 56.64
C VAL A 370 59.64 17.43 57.39
N HIS A 371 59.63 18.64 56.81
CA HIS A 371 60.06 19.84 57.54
C HIS A 371 59.16 20.10 58.77
N ARG A 372 57.84 19.93 58.65
CA ARG A 372 56.93 20.05 59.80
C ARG A 372 57.14 18.93 60.83
N ASN A 373 57.51 17.72 60.42
CA ASN A 373 57.80 16.62 61.34
C ASN A 373 59.16 16.80 62.02
N GLN A 374 60.11 17.48 61.38
CA GLN A 374 61.37 17.90 62.02
C GLN A 374 61.15 19.06 63.00
N GLU A 375 60.27 20.03 62.66
CA GLU A 375 59.78 21.04 63.62
C GLU A 375 58.95 20.43 64.76
N LEU A 376 58.46 19.18 64.63
CA LEU A 376 57.85 18.42 65.73
C LEU A 376 58.87 17.59 66.51
N ASP A 377 59.84 16.94 65.86
CA ASP A 377 60.93 16.21 66.56
C ASP A 377 61.75 17.18 67.43
N ASP A 378 62.16 18.35 66.90
CA ASP A 378 62.85 19.39 67.67
C ASP A 378 62.02 19.88 68.87
N LEU A 379 60.68 19.87 68.76
CA LEU A 379 59.76 20.27 69.84
C LEU A 379 59.47 19.15 70.85
N TYR A 380 59.58 17.89 70.45
CA TYR A 380 59.51 16.72 71.34
C TYR A 380 60.83 16.52 72.10
N ASP A 381 61.99 16.82 71.49
CA ASP A 381 63.29 16.83 72.17
C ASP A 381 63.43 18.01 73.17
N GLU A 382 62.69 19.12 73.00
CA GLU A 382 62.64 20.21 73.99
C GLU A 382 61.67 19.93 75.18
N TYR A 383 60.67 19.06 75.00
CA TYR A 383 59.66 18.75 76.02
C TYR A 383 59.62 17.26 76.41
N ASP A 384 60.46 16.91 77.38
CA ASP A 384 60.57 15.61 78.07
C ASP A 384 59.22 15.15 78.68
N ILE A 385 58.40 14.47 77.89
CA ILE A 385 57.10 13.89 78.27
C ILE A 385 57.21 12.36 78.16
N PRO A 386 57.20 11.62 79.29
CA PRO A 386 57.42 10.18 79.27
C PRO A 386 56.23 9.39 78.72
N PHE A 387 56.54 8.32 77.98
CA PHE A 387 55.58 7.25 77.67
C PHE A 387 55.17 6.50 78.94
N GLU A 388 53.89 6.14 79.04
CA GLU A 388 53.41 5.06 79.90
C GLU A 388 52.55 4.09 79.09
N GLU A 389 52.48 2.83 79.52
CA GLU A 389 52.27 1.64 78.68
C GLU A 389 51.17 0.74 79.27
N GLU A 390 50.24 0.25 78.43
CA GLU A 390 49.57 -1.08 78.46
C GLU A 390 48.45 -1.07 77.38
N GLU A 391 48.47 -1.89 76.32
CA GLU A 391 48.41 -3.35 76.21
C GLU A 391 47.02 -4.00 76.43
N LYS A 392 46.51 -4.68 75.38
CA LYS A 392 45.72 -5.94 75.42
C LYS A 392 44.30 -5.87 76.07
N LYS A 393 43.25 -6.57 75.58
CA LYS A 393 43.18 -7.81 74.77
C LYS A 393 41.75 -8.06 74.24
N LEU A 394 41.63 -8.94 73.26
CA LEU A 394 40.37 -9.53 72.77
C LEU A 394 39.74 -10.50 73.79
N SER A 395 38.40 -10.51 73.89
CA SER A 395 37.60 -11.70 74.20
C SER A 395 36.16 -11.54 73.66
N ALA A 396 35.32 -12.57 73.70
CA ALA A 396 34.10 -12.64 72.88
C ALA A 396 32.88 -13.27 73.58
N LYS A 397 31.73 -13.13 72.90
CA LYS A 397 30.61 -14.09 72.79
C LYS A 397 29.34 -13.87 73.65
N SER A 398 28.19 -14.02 72.97
CA SER A 398 26.87 -14.50 73.44
C SER A 398 26.01 -13.68 74.42
N ALA A 399 25.05 -12.96 73.83
CA ALA A 399 23.60 -13.25 73.87
C ALA A 399 22.71 -12.92 75.08
N LYS A 400 21.45 -12.60 74.73
CA LYS A 400 20.16 -12.99 75.40
C LYS A 400 19.37 -11.92 76.20
N LYS A 401 18.62 -11.09 75.46
CA LYS A 401 17.15 -10.93 75.53
C LYS A 401 16.47 -10.65 76.91
N GLY A 402 16.04 -9.41 77.11
CA GLY A 402 14.98 -8.95 78.05
C GLY A 402 14.93 -7.41 78.07
N LYS A 403 13.87 -6.74 77.57
CA LYS A 403 12.64 -6.33 78.29
C LYS A 403 12.94 -5.54 79.59
N ALA A 404 12.70 -4.22 79.62
CA ALA A 404 11.41 -3.55 79.90
C ALA A 404 11.07 -3.54 81.42
N LYS A 405 10.55 -2.47 82.05
CA LYS A 405 9.95 -1.19 81.59
C LYS A 405 10.05 -0.18 82.78
N ASP A 406 10.23 1.13 82.55
CA ASP A 406 9.24 2.24 82.72
C ASP A 406 9.55 3.16 83.93
N ASP A 407 8.84 4.30 83.98
CA ASP A 407 8.61 5.28 85.07
C ASP A 407 9.75 6.24 85.50
N TYR A 408 9.49 7.54 85.78
CA TYR A 408 8.62 8.59 85.21
C TYR A 408 9.02 9.96 85.87
N ASP A 409 8.45 11.08 85.42
CA ASP A 409 8.37 12.43 86.06
C ASP A 409 9.68 13.27 86.22
N ASP A 410 9.70 14.61 86.08
CA ASP A 410 8.85 15.53 85.28
C ASP A 410 9.50 16.95 85.15
N ASP A 411 8.86 17.83 84.36
CA ASP A 411 8.82 19.32 84.38
C ASP A 411 10.02 20.23 83.92
N PHE A 412 9.67 21.09 82.93
CA PHE A 412 10.13 22.46 82.58
C PHE A 412 11.58 22.71 82.08
N ASP A 413 11.81 23.03 80.79
CA ASP A 413 11.42 24.21 79.95
C ASP A 413 12.30 25.48 80.14
N ASP A 414 13.06 25.87 79.10
CA ASP A 414 12.64 26.92 78.14
C ASP A 414 13.57 26.93 76.88
N GLU A 415 13.08 27.52 75.77
CA GLU A 415 13.64 27.69 74.39
C GLU A 415 15.18 27.76 74.21
N SER A 416 15.84 27.24 73.15
CA SER A 416 15.55 26.34 72.00
C SER A 416 16.92 25.77 71.51
N ASP A 417 17.27 25.25 70.31
CA ASP A 417 16.83 25.11 68.89
C ASP A 417 17.65 23.92 68.30
N GLU A 418 17.43 23.24 67.16
CA GLU A 418 16.34 23.07 66.15
C GLU A 418 16.70 21.76 65.37
N SER A 419 15.86 20.71 65.32
CA SER A 419 16.11 19.52 64.46
C SER A 419 14.94 18.52 64.28
N GLU A 420 14.67 18.16 63.02
CA GLU A 420 14.23 16.86 62.46
C GLU A 420 12.94 16.09 62.92
N GLU A 421 12.05 15.88 61.93
CA GLU A 421 11.34 14.62 61.57
C GLU A 421 9.82 14.37 61.88
N TYR A 422 9.08 14.07 60.78
CA TYR A 422 7.78 13.38 60.55
C TYR A 422 6.41 13.74 61.21
N ALA A 423 5.41 13.88 60.33
CA ALA A 423 4.02 13.36 60.36
C ALA A 423 3.52 13.34 58.89
N GLU A 424 3.00 12.28 58.26
CA GLU A 424 1.87 11.36 58.53
C GLU A 424 0.47 11.92 58.16
N TYR A 425 -0.44 11.01 57.74
CA TYR A 425 -1.83 11.15 57.26
C TYR A 425 -2.01 11.43 55.74
N SER A 426 -2.90 10.75 55.00
CA SER A 426 -3.78 9.60 55.33
C SER A 426 -4.29 8.87 54.05
N ASP A 427 -5.15 7.85 54.23
CA ASP A 427 -6.20 7.36 53.30
C ASP A 427 -5.75 6.46 52.10
N GLU A 428 -6.48 5.41 51.70
CA GLU A 428 -7.54 4.59 52.33
C GLU A 428 -7.59 3.17 51.66
N TYR A 429 -8.46 2.28 52.13
CA TYR A 429 -8.75 0.90 51.66
C TYR A 429 -9.18 0.83 50.16
N GLU A 430 -9.27 -0.32 49.46
CA GLU A 430 -9.45 -1.72 49.90
C GLU A 430 -8.94 -2.73 48.84
N ASP A 431 -8.40 -3.89 49.28
CA ASP A 431 -8.07 -5.04 48.41
C ASP A 431 -9.19 -6.09 48.48
N GLU A 432 -9.63 -6.65 47.33
CA GLU A 432 -10.08 -8.06 47.28
C GLU A 432 -10.16 -8.58 45.84
N TYR A 433 -9.30 -9.55 45.49
CA TYR A 433 -9.63 -10.77 44.73
C TYR A 433 -8.41 -11.71 44.79
N ALA A 434 -8.65 -12.98 45.11
CA ALA A 434 -7.60 -14.00 45.25
C ALA A 434 -7.90 -15.20 44.34
N ASP A 435 -6.84 -15.77 43.76
CA ASP A 435 -6.91 -16.95 42.90
C ASP A 435 -7.13 -18.24 43.72
N GLU A 436 -7.80 -19.23 43.13
CA GLU A 436 -7.60 -20.64 43.49
C GLU A 436 -7.77 -21.52 42.24
N TYR A 437 -7.01 -22.63 42.17
CA TYR A 437 -6.75 -23.45 40.98
C TYR A 437 -7.36 -24.86 41.10
N GLU A 438 -7.04 -25.73 40.14
CA GLU A 438 -7.37 -27.16 39.96
C GLU A 438 -8.67 -27.42 39.16
N ASP A 439 -8.77 -28.22 38.09
CA ASP A 439 -7.90 -29.11 37.26
C ASP A 439 -8.60 -30.48 37.14
N GLU A 440 -8.97 -30.93 35.93
CA GLU A 440 -8.85 -32.34 35.50
C GLU A 440 -9.03 -32.52 33.98
N TYR A 441 -8.65 -33.70 33.46
CA TYR A 441 -8.45 -34.05 32.04
C TYR A 441 -9.61 -34.90 31.45
N ASP A 442 -9.75 -34.95 30.12
CA ASP A 442 -9.88 -36.23 29.34
C ASP A 442 -9.78 -35.99 27.80
N ASP A 443 -8.55 -36.03 27.27
CA ASP A 443 -7.98 -36.90 26.22
C ASP A 443 -8.75 -37.38 24.93
N GLU A 444 -7.95 -37.58 23.87
CA GLU A 444 -8.07 -38.47 22.68
C GLU A 444 -8.81 -38.07 21.35
N TYR A 445 -8.23 -38.60 20.26
CA TYR A 445 -8.60 -38.66 18.81
C TYR A 445 -8.47 -37.39 17.93
N ASP A 446 -7.89 -37.47 16.72
CA ASP A 446 -6.75 -38.27 16.22
C ASP A 446 -6.29 -37.66 14.87
N ASP A 447 -5.00 -37.73 14.54
CA ASP A 447 -4.43 -37.28 13.25
C ASP A 447 -4.12 -38.47 12.35
N ASP A 448 -4.59 -38.45 11.09
CA ASP A 448 -4.29 -39.47 10.08
C ASP A 448 -4.18 -38.83 8.67
N TYR A 449 -3.04 -38.16 8.42
CA TYR A 449 -2.61 -37.76 7.08
C TYR A 449 -1.16 -38.24 6.84
N GLU A 450 -1.01 -39.43 6.26
CA GLU A 450 0.30 -39.95 5.85
C GLU A 450 0.86 -39.19 4.64
N GLU A 451 2.14 -38.88 4.71
CA GLU A 451 2.96 -38.28 3.64
C GLU A 451 3.45 -39.38 2.69
N GLU A 452 3.06 -39.32 1.41
CA GLU A 452 3.67 -40.10 0.31
C GLU A 452 4.09 -39.14 -0.81
N GLY A 453 5.34 -39.28 -1.27
CA GLY A 453 6.01 -38.27 -2.09
C GLY A 453 6.23 -38.67 -3.55
N TYR A 454 7.46 -38.42 -4.03
CA TYR A 454 7.93 -38.48 -5.42
C TYR A 454 7.38 -37.32 -6.29
N LEU A 455 8.23 -36.38 -6.72
CA LEU A 455 9.32 -36.50 -7.72
C LEU A 455 8.74 -36.88 -9.10
N ASP A 456 8.67 -35.95 -10.06
CA ASP A 456 9.78 -35.36 -10.85
C ASP A 456 9.98 -36.17 -12.14
N ASP A 457 9.53 -35.62 -13.28
CA ASP A 457 10.17 -35.84 -14.58
C ASP A 457 9.74 -34.83 -15.67
N GLU A 458 10.59 -34.77 -16.70
CA GLU A 458 10.56 -34.14 -18.03
C GLU A 458 9.17 -33.67 -18.58
N SER A 459 8.98 -32.52 -19.23
CA SER A 459 9.77 -31.73 -20.22
C SER A 459 9.96 -32.39 -21.61
N ASP A 460 9.04 -32.09 -22.53
CA ASP A 460 9.13 -32.20 -24.01
C ASP A 460 7.83 -31.53 -24.52
N GLU A 461 7.76 -30.50 -25.38
CA GLU A 461 8.50 -30.09 -26.58
C GLU A 461 8.35 -31.05 -27.79
N TYR A 462 8.04 -30.47 -28.96
CA TYR A 462 7.73 -31.14 -30.24
C TYR A 462 6.46 -32.04 -30.22
N GLY A 463 5.64 -32.10 -31.28
CA GLY A 463 5.64 -31.36 -32.54
C GLY A 463 4.72 -32.08 -33.54
N PHE A 464 3.89 -31.35 -34.29
CA PHE A 464 3.03 -31.93 -35.32
C PHE A 464 2.93 -31.00 -36.54
N ASP A 465 3.83 -31.22 -37.50
CA ASP A 465 3.68 -30.77 -38.88
C ASP A 465 2.61 -31.63 -39.61
N ASP A 466 2.28 -31.25 -40.85
CA ASP A 466 1.33 -31.90 -41.77
C ASP A 466 -0.17 -31.83 -41.36
N ASP A 467 -1.14 -31.65 -42.27
CA ASP A 467 -1.11 -31.22 -43.68
C ASP A 467 -2.50 -30.71 -44.14
N PHE A 468 -2.64 -29.43 -44.52
CA PHE A 468 -3.89 -28.94 -45.15
C PHE A 468 -3.70 -27.77 -46.14
N GLU A 469 -3.07 -28.06 -47.27
CA GLU A 469 -3.00 -27.15 -48.41
C GLU A 469 -4.33 -27.14 -49.21
N VAL A 470 -5.16 -26.12 -49.00
CA VAL A 470 -6.34 -25.82 -49.84
C VAL A 470 -6.10 -24.55 -50.65
N GLY A 471 -5.49 -24.73 -51.82
CA GLY A 471 -5.20 -23.63 -52.75
C GLY A 471 -6.46 -23.02 -53.37
N TYR A 472 -6.45 -21.69 -53.49
CA TYR A 472 -7.21 -20.94 -54.48
C TYR A 472 -6.26 -19.96 -55.17
N ASP A 473 -5.98 -20.21 -56.44
CA ASP A 473 -5.56 -19.17 -57.36
C ASP A 473 -6.74 -18.21 -57.57
N ASP A 474 -6.50 -16.90 -57.62
CA ASP A 474 -7.23 -16.01 -58.52
C ASP A 474 -6.41 -14.72 -58.73
N ASP A 475 -6.03 -14.46 -59.98
CA ASP A 475 -5.14 -13.36 -60.37
C ASP A 475 -5.91 -12.04 -60.50
N TYR A 476 -5.44 -10.97 -59.86
CA TYR A 476 -5.84 -9.60 -60.21
C TYR A 476 -4.66 -8.62 -60.24
N GLU A 477 -3.95 -8.62 -61.37
CA GLU A 477 -3.25 -7.41 -61.83
C GLU A 477 -4.28 -6.30 -62.10
N ASN A 478 -3.93 -5.05 -61.81
CA ASN A 478 -4.24 -3.89 -62.66
C ASN A 478 -3.20 -2.79 -62.39
N GLU A 479 -2.73 -2.17 -63.47
CA GLU A 479 -1.74 -1.08 -63.46
C GLU A 479 -2.43 0.30 -63.28
N TYR A 480 -1.69 1.38 -63.55
CA TYR A 480 -2.11 2.80 -63.71
C TYR A 480 -2.30 3.59 -62.40
N ASP A 481 -1.69 4.77 -62.24
CA ASP A 481 -0.69 5.44 -63.09
C ASP A 481 0.19 6.42 -62.28
N ASP A 482 1.31 6.85 -62.86
CA ASP A 482 2.22 7.84 -62.26
C ASP A 482 1.65 9.27 -62.35
N GLU A 483 1.64 10.01 -61.24
CA GLU A 483 1.73 11.49 -61.24
C GLU A 483 2.66 11.95 -60.12
N ALA A 484 3.59 12.85 -60.45
CA ALA A 484 4.67 13.26 -59.56
C ALA A 484 4.40 14.62 -58.89
N PHE A 485 4.89 14.81 -57.66
CA PHE A 485 5.01 16.15 -57.08
C PHE A 485 6.27 16.30 -56.21
N ASP A 486 6.84 17.51 -56.22
CA ASP A 486 8.22 17.79 -55.80
C ASP A 486 8.45 17.82 -54.27
N GLU A 487 9.63 17.36 -53.86
CA GLU A 487 10.29 17.80 -52.62
C GLU A 487 10.69 19.28 -52.69
N PRO A 488 10.97 19.91 -51.54
CA PRO A 488 12.29 20.53 -51.45
C PRO A 488 13.05 20.22 -50.14
N GLU A 489 14.34 19.92 -50.28
CA GLU A 489 15.29 19.82 -49.16
C GLU A 489 15.41 21.14 -48.37
N GLU A 490 15.53 21.08 -47.04
CA GLU A 490 16.42 22.02 -46.33
C GLU A 490 17.19 21.40 -45.14
N LYS A 491 18.34 20.80 -45.48
CA LYS A 491 19.66 20.92 -44.79
C LYS A 491 19.76 20.62 -43.29
N GLN A 492 20.50 19.53 -43.00
CA GLN A 492 21.10 19.26 -41.69
C GLN A 492 22.05 20.38 -41.22
N ALA A 493 22.11 20.60 -39.90
CA ALA A 493 23.22 21.30 -39.23
C ALA A 493 23.65 20.54 -37.97
N VAL A 494 24.87 20.00 -37.93
CA VAL A 494 25.36 19.12 -36.85
C VAL A 494 25.96 19.94 -35.70
N GLY A 495 25.31 19.89 -34.53
CA GLY A 495 25.76 20.58 -33.30
C GLY A 495 26.27 19.63 -32.20
N ARG A 496 27.46 19.05 -32.37
CA ARG A 496 28.02 18.07 -31.42
C ARG A 496 28.85 18.77 -30.33
N SER A 497 28.46 18.67 -29.05
CA SER A 497 29.31 19.09 -27.92
C SER A 497 29.27 18.09 -26.76
N ASN A 498 30.45 17.64 -26.31
CA ASN A 498 30.57 16.77 -25.15
C ASN A 498 30.31 17.52 -23.84
N ARG A 499 29.64 16.87 -22.89
CA ARG A 499 29.94 17.03 -21.46
C ARG A 499 29.79 15.68 -20.75
N THR A 500 30.73 15.39 -19.85
CA THR A 500 30.84 14.11 -19.13
C THR A 500 30.34 14.22 -17.70
N SER A 501 29.75 13.11 -17.25
CA SER A 501 29.72 12.63 -15.86
C SER A 501 29.17 13.54 -14.76
N SER A 502 28.03 13.13 -14.21
CA SER A 502 27.96 12.75 -12.79
C SER A 502 27.05 11.53 -12.64
N LYS A 503 27.58 10.40 -12.14
CA LYS A 503 26.74 9.29 -11.66
C LYS A 503 25.99 9.78 -10.42
N LYS A 504 24.67 9.63 -10.43
CA LYS A 504 23.90 9.25 -9.25
C LYS A 504 23.15 7.99 -9.66
N ASP A 505 23.27 6.95 -8.87
CA ASP A 505 22.54 5.71 -9.08
C ASP A 505 21.18 5.89 -8.38
N GLY A 506 20.18 6.29 -9.16
CA GLY A 506 18.77 6.29 -8.77
C GLY A 506 18.10 5.02 -9.30
N PHE A 507 17.21 4.44 -8.51
CA PHE A 507 16.42 3.29 -8.92
C PHE A 507 15.06 3.80 -9.40
N ASP A 508 14.87 3.86 -10.72
CA ASP A 508 13.51 3.79 -11.27
C ASP A 508 12.98 2.37 -11.02
N ILE A 509 11.75 2.26 -10.52
CA ILE A 509 11.03 0.99 -10.37
C ILE A 509 9.69 1.15 -11.09
N ASP A 510 9.68 0.79 -12.37
CA ASP A 510 8.44 0.56 -13.10
C ASP A 510 7.72 -0.63 -12.45
N PHE A 511 6.55 -0.40 -11.84
CA PHE A 511 5.70 -1.47 -11.35
C PHE A 511 4.83 -2.04 -12.47
N VAL A 512 4.60 -3.35 -12.42
CA VAL A 512 3.84 -4.09 -13.43
C VAL A 512 2.33 -3.98 -13.13
N ASP A 513 1.57 -3.82 -14.21
CA ASP A 513 0.11 -3.81 -14.31
C ASP A 513 -0.54 -5.02 -13.58
N LEU A 514 -1.45 -4.76 -12.63
CA LEU A 514 -2.24 -5.74 -11.86
C LEU A 514 -3.61 -5.17 -11.46
#